data_AF-A0A940BTC7-F1
#
_entry.id   AF-A0A940BTC7-F1
#
_cell.length_a   1.000
_cell.length_b   1.000
_cell.length_c   1.000
_cell.angle_alpha   90.00
_cell.angle_beta   90.00
_cell.angle_gamma   90.00
#
_symmetry.space_group_name_H-M   'P 1'
#
loop_
_entity.id
_entity.type
_entity.pdbx_description
1 polymer ?
#
loop_
_entity_poly.entity_id
_entity_poly.type
_entity_poly.pdbx_seq_one_letter_code
_entity_poly.pdbx_strand_id
1 'polypeptide(L)'
;MKITKDDLTKEELHNIFSHKDNKSDDSARLDDSMRFIGTKEVASLMGCSIPVARQTMRRKDFPLVMCGKNLKVMKSELIKWASQRRV
;
A
#
# COMPACT_ATOMS: atom_id res chain seq x y z
N MET A 1 37.03 -18.58 19.44
CA MET A 1 35.90 -18.77 18.51
C MET A 1 34.92 -17.62 18.72
N LYS A 2 34.70 -16.77 17.71
CA LYS A 2 33.73 -15.66 17.77
C LYS A 2 32.52 -16.09 16.95
N ILE A 3 31.41 -16.37 17.60
CA ILE A 3 30.14 -16.71 16.96
C ILE A 3 29.43 -15.38 16.67
N THR A 4 29.27 -15.04 15.39
CA THR A 4 28.62 -13.83 14.89
C THR A 4 27.09 -13.97 14.90
N LYS A 5 26.41 -12.83 15.04
CA LYS A 5 24.96 -12.68 15.22
C LYS A 5 24.20 -12.81 13.90
N ASP A 6 24.08 -14.02 13.36
CA ASP A 6 23.33 -14.24 12.12
C ASP A 6 22.27 -15.33 12.28
N ASP A 7 21.49 -15.27 13.37
CA ASP A 7 20.45 -16.26 13.67
C ASP A 7 19.11 -15.60 14.01
N LEU A 8 18.59 -14.77 13.10
CA LEU A 8 17.17 -14.43 13.10
C LEU A 8 16.59 -14.75 11.71
N THR A 9 15.77 -15.79 11.66
CA THR A 9 15.14 -16.29 10.44
C THR A 9 14.13 -15.26 9.91
N LYS A 10 13.98 -15.21 8.58
CA LYS A 10 13.07 -14.28 7.87
C LYS A 10 11.61 -14.38 8.31
N GLU A 11 11.23 -15.45 9.00
CA GLU A 11 9.89 -15.69 9.54
C GLU A 11 9.55 -14.79 10.74
N GLU A 12 10.52 -14.45 11.61
CA GLU A 12 10.26 -13.54 12.75
C GLU A 12 10.02 -12.09 12.28
N LEU A 13 10.68 -11.65 11.20
CA LEU A 13 10.44 -10.32 10.61
C LEU A 13 9.03 -10.18 10.02
N HIS A 14 8.41 -11.27 9.57
CA HIS A 14 7.05 -11.24 9.01
C HIS A 14 5.98 -11.14 10.10
N ASN A 15 6.24 -11.69 11.30
CA ASN A 15 5.31 -11.63 12.43
C ASN A 15 5.30 -10.28 13.16
N ILE A 16 6.34 -9.45 13.03
CA ILE A 16 6.38 -8.11 13.65
C ILE A 16 5.54 -7.08 12.87
N PHE A 17 5.35 -7.25 11.55
CA PHE A 17 4.61 -6.29 10.71
C PHE A 17 3.10 -6.54 10.60
N SER A 18 2.59 -7.59 11.24
CA SER A 18 1.16 -7.85 11.37
C SER A 18 0.75 -7.55 12.80
N HIS A 19 0.20 -6.36 13.02
CA HIS A 19 -0.92 -6.07 13.93
C HIS A 19 -0.99 -4.54 14.10
N LYS A 20 -1.70 -3.88 13.18
CA LYS A 20 -2.56 -2.77 13.60
C LYS A 20 -3.66 -2.55 12.58
N ASP A 21 -4.85 -2.91 13.03
CA ASP A 21 -6.15 -2.80 12.42
C ASP A 21 -6.40 -1.43 11.78
N ASN A 22 -6.98 -1.48 10.58
CA ASN A 22 -8.12 -0.60 10.29
C ASN A 22 -9.19 -1.49 9.68
N LYS A 23 -9.99 -2.08 10.58
CA LYS A 23 -11.42 -2.32 10.47
C LYS A 23 -11.95 -2.18 9.05
N SER A 24 -12.13 -3.31 8.37
CA SER A 24 -13.02 -3.41 7.21
C SER A 24 -14.42 -3.09 7.70
N ASP A 25 -14.79 -1.81 7.57
CA ASP A 25 -16.17 -1.38 7.75
C ASP A 25 -16.97 -1.92 6.55
N ASP A 26 -17.63 -3.05 6.78
CA ASP A 26 -18.51 -3.75 5.84
C ASP A 26 -19.90 -3.08 5.80
N SER A 27 -19.93 -1.74 5.72
CA SER A 27 -21.19 -0.99 5.69
C SER A 27 -21.24 0.06 4.58
N ALA A 28 -22.33 -0.02 3.80
CA ALA A 28 -22.83 0.94 2.83
C ALA A 28 -22.30 0.87 1.37
N ARG A 29 -23.16 0.30 0.53
CA ARG A 29 -23.17 0.22 -0.94
C ARG A 29 -23.26 1.56 -1.70
N LEU A 30 -22.66 2.66 -1.27
CA LEU A 30 -22.69 3.92 -2.04
C LEU A 30 -21.30 4.59 -2.06
N ASP A 31 -20.67 4.53 -3.24
CA ASP A 31 -19.49 5.31 -3.66
C ASP A 31 -18.13 5.00 -2.98
N ASP A 32 -17.68 3.74 -3.07
CA ASP A 32 -16.27 3.36 -2.77
C ASP A 32 -15.26 4.06 -3.73
N SER A 33 -15.75 4.69 -4.79
CA SER A 33 -14.93 5.43 -5.76
C SER A 33 -14.31 6.71 -5.16
N MET A 34 -14.94 7.34 -4.17
CA MET A 34 -14.41 8.53 -3.46
C MET A 34 -13.54 8.23 -2.23
N ARG A 35 -13.29 6.95 -1.91
CA ARG A 35 -12.45 6.58 -0.77
C ARG A 35 -10.97 6.85 -1.06
N PHE A 36 -10.30 7.49 -0.10
CA PHE A 36 -8.84 7.56 -0.08
C PHE A 36 -8.25 6.27 0.48
N ILE A 37 -7.31 5.70 -0.27
CA ILE A 37 -6.60 4.47 0.06
C ILE A 37 -5.11 4.74 0.30
N GLY A 38 -4.51 3.97 1.21
CA GLY A 38 -3.09 4.07 1.56
C GLY A 38 -2.19 3.12 0.77
N THR A 39 -0.87 3.21 0.97
CA THR A 39 0.12 2.37 0.26
C THR A 39 -0.13 0.87 0.39
N LYS A 40 -0.63 0.39 1.55
CA LYS A 40 -0.95 -1.03 1.74
C LYS A 40 -2.09 -1.49 0.85
N GLU A 41 -3.17 -0.70 0.80
CA GLU A 41 -4.33 -1.00 -0.04
C GLU A 41 -4.00 -0.87 -1.53
N VAL A 42 -3.20 0.12 -1.91
CA VAL A 42 -2.67 0.25 -3.27
C VAL A 42 -1.87 -0.98 -3.67
N ALA A 43 -1.02 -1.50 -2.78
CA ALA A 43 -0.24 -2.70 -3.03
C ALA A 43 -1.14 -3.92 -3.29
N SER A 44 -2.18 -4.10 -2.46
CA SER A 44 -3.17 -5.17 -2.64
C SER A 44 -3.97 -5.02 -3.94
N LEU A 45 -4.41 -3.80 -4.28
CA LEU A 45 -5.18 -3.53 -5.51
C LEU A 45 -4.35 -3.71 -6.78
N MET A 46 -3.07 -3.36 -6.74
CA MET A 46 -2.14 -3.50 -7.86
C MET A 46 -1.51 -4.91 -7.93
N GLY A 47 -1.74 -5.77 -6.93
CA GLY A 47 -1.12 -7.09 -6.86
C GLY A 47 0.41 -7.05 -6.75
N CYS A 48 0.96 -6.02 -6.09
CA CYS A 48 2.41 -5.83 -5.96
C CYS A 48 2.86 -5.70 -4.51
N SER A 49 4.17 -5.73 -4.27
CA SER A 49 4.71 -5.58 -2.91
C SER A 49 4.59 -4.12 -2.43
N ILE A 50 4.45 -3.92 -1.11
CA ILE A 50 4.41 -2.58 -0.48
C ILE A 50 5.55 -1.65 -0.92
N PRO A 51 6.83 -2.07 -1.02
CA PRO A 51 7.89 -1.19 -1.48
C PRO A 51 7.71 -0.77 -2.95
N VAL A 52 7.24 -1.67 -3.82
CA VAL A 52 6.96 -1.38 -5.23
C VAL A 52 5.78 -0.41 -5.36
N ALA A 53 4.72 -0.63 -4.58
CA ALA A 53 3.60 0.31 -4.49
C ALA A 53 4.07 1.69 -4.02
N ARG A 54 4.90 1.76 -2.98
CA ARG A 54 5.46 3.03 -2.48
C ARG A 54 6.30 3.75 -3.53
N GLN A 55 7.15 3.02 -4.26
CA GLN A 55 7.95 3.61 -5.34
C GLN A 55 7.06 4.11 -6.48
N THR A 56 6.02 3.35 -6.82
CA THR A 56 5.01 3.74 -7.83
C THR A 56 4.27 5.00 -7.41
N MET A 57 3.83 5.09 -6.14
CA MET A 57 3.14 6.27 -5.60
C MET A 57 4.00 7.53 -5.60
N ARG A 58 5.34 7.39 -5.61
CA ARG A 58 6.28 8.52 -5.69
C ARG A 58 6.59 8.95 -7.12
N ARG A 59 6.04 8.27 -8.13
CA ARG A 59 6.22 8.69 -9.52
C ARG A 59 5.47 9.98 -9.79
N LYS A 60 6.04 10.82 -10.66
CA LYS A 60 5.46 12.13 -11.04
C LYS A 60 4.10 12.01 -11.74
N ASP A 61 3.85 10.89 -12.41
CA ASP A 61 2.61 10.62 -13.15
C ASP A 61 1.50 9.97 -12.30
N PHE A 62 1.78 9.66 -11.03
CA PHE A 62 0.82 8.99 -10.16
C PHE A 62 -0.11 10.01 -9.48
N PRO A 63 -1.42 9.74 -9.34
CA PRO A 63 -2.39 10.65 -8.72
C PRO A 63 -2.25 10.64 -7.17
N LEU A 64 -1.07 10.97 -6.66
CA LEU A 64 -0.76 11.01 -5.24
C LEU A 64 -1.37 12.25 -4.58
N VAL A 65 -2.00 12.04 -3.42
CA VAL A 65 -2.39 13.10 -2.49
C VAL A 65 -1.58 12.94 -1.20
N MET A 66 -0.81 13.96 -0.86
CA MET A 66 -0.07 14.01 0.40
C MET A 66 -0.93 14.61 1.50
N CYS A 67 -1.18 13.84 2.57
CA CYS A 67 -1.82 14.33 3.79
C CYS A 67 -0.78 14.34 4.90
N GLY A 68 -0.07 15.47 5.03
CA GLY A 68 1.11 15.58 5.88
C GLY A 68 2.21 14.62 5.45
N LYS A 69 2.55 13.65 6.32
CA LYS A 69 3.56 12.61 6.05
C LYS A 69 2.99 11.36 5.35
N ASN A 70 1.68 11.27 5.21
CA ASN A 70 1.01 10.08 4.67
C ASN A 70 0.76 10.21 3.17
N LEU A 71 1.02 9.13 2.44
CA LEU A 71 0.76 8.98 1.02
C LEU A 71 -0.62 8.34 0.83
N LYS A 72 -1.55 9.04 0.20
CA LYS A 72 -2.89 8.55 -0.11
C LYS A 72 -3.20 8.76 -1.59
N VAL A 73 -4.16 8.01 -2.11
CA VAL A 73 -4.70 8.18 -3.46
C VAL A 73 -6.19 7.89 -3.41
N MET A 74 -6.98 8.58 -4.23
CA MET A 74 -8.39 8.25 -4.35
C MET A 74 -8.53 6.96 -5.18
N LYS A 75 -9.37 6.02 -4.73
CA LYS A 75 -9.51 4.72 -5.38
C LYS A 75 -9.94 4.85 -6.85
N SER A 76 -10.87 5.74 -7.17
CA SER A 76 -11.26 6.03 -8.55
C SER A 76 -10.11 6.54 -9.41
N GLU A 77 -9.32 7.49 -8.91
CA GLU A 77 -8.14 8.01 -9.60
C GLU A 77 -7.08 6.94 -9.81
N LEU A 78 -6.85 6.05 -8.83
CA LEU A 78 -5.96 4.89 -9.00
C LEU A 78 -6.42 4.01 -10.17
N ILE A 79 -7.72 3.68 -10.24
CA ILE A 79 -8.28 2.81 -11.28
C ILE A 79 -8.16 3.47 -12.66
N LYS A 80 -8.49 4.77 -12.78
CA LYS A 80 -8.33 5.54 -14.02
C LYS A 80 -6.86 5.54 -14.47
N TRP A 81 -5.98 5.88 -13.54
CA TRP A 81 -4.54 5.95 -13.76
C TRP A 81 -3.95 4.58 -14.18
N ALA A 82 -4.40 3.49 -13.56
CA ALA A 82 -4.02 2.13 -13.94
C ALA A 82 -4.57 1.73 -15.32
N SER A 83 -5.81 2.10 -15.64
CA SER A 83 -6.45 1.82 -16.93
C SER A 83 -5.78 2.56 -18.10
N GLN A 84 -5.27 3.76 -17.84
CA GLN A 84 -4.54 4.55 -18.83
C GLN A 84 -3.11 4.06 -19.06
N ARG A 85 -2.49 3.41 -18.06
CA ARG A 85 -1.16 2.81 -18.18
C ARG A 85 -1.28 1.51 -19.00
N ARG A 86 -1.37 1.62 -20.33
CA ARG A 86 -1.05 0.51 -21.23
C ARG A 86 0.45 0.25 -21.14
N VAL A 87 0.82 -0.95 -20.71
CA VAL A 87 2.16 -1.51 -20.92
C VAL A 87 2.31 -1.82 -22.41
#